data_AF-A0A5C5WS77-F1
#
_entry.id   AF-A0A5C5WS77-F1
#
_cell.length_a   1.000
_cell.length_b   1.000
_cell.length_c   1.000
_cell.angle_alpha   90.00
_cell.angle_beta   90.00
_cell.angle_gamma   90.00
#
_symmetry.space_group_name_H-M   'P 1'
#
loop_
_entity.id
_entity.type
_entity.pdbx_description
1 polymer ?
#
loop_
_entity_poly.entity_id
_entity_poly.type
_entity_poly.pdbx_seq_one_letter_code
_entity_poly.pdbx_strand_id
1 'polypeptide(L)' 'MKQTGLSYNSRKALIVNIGEAAGTEIANLINEMAAEIEELRRTKVNVTKIVPGKDTERQEYIEEPV' A
#
# COMPACT_ATOMS: atom_id res chain seq x y z
N MET A 1 -6.09 6.93 -9.14
CA MET A 1 -6.11 6.14 -7.89
C MET A 1 -7.26 5.16 -7.97
N LYS A 2 -7.06 3.87 -7.67
CA LYS A 2 -8.16 2.88 -7.67
C LYS A 2 -9.03 3.14 -6.43
N GLN A 3 -10.34 3.07 -6.59
CA GLN A 3 -11.30 3.25 -5.49
C GLN A 3 -11.00 2.21 -4.39
N THR A 4 -10.60 2.68 -3.21
CA THR A 4 -10.31 1.83 -2.04
C THR A 4 -11.62 1.60 -1.30
N GLY A 5 -12.16 0.39 -1.42
CA GLY A 5 -13.40 -0.04 -0.77
C GLY A 5 -14.41 -0.64 -1.73
N LEU A 6 -15.53 -1.11 -1.18
CA LEU A 6 -16.60 -1.71 -1.98
C LEU A 6 -17.35 -0.65 -2.80
N SER A 7 -17.73 -1.03 -4.01
CA SER A 7 -18.68 -0.24 -4.79
C SER A 7 -20.05 -0.22 -4.12
N TYR A 8 -20.89 0.77 -4.45
CA TYR A 8 -22.27 0.81 -3.96
C TYR A 8 -23.04 -0.48 -4.31
N ASN A 9 -22.88 -0.98 -5.54
CA ASN A 9 -23.53 -2.21 -5.99
C ASN A 9 -23.06 -3.43 -5.17
N SER A 10 -21.76 -3.51 -4.88
CA SER A 10 -21.20 -4.58 -4.06
C SER A 10 -21.71 -4.52 -2.61
N ARG A 11 -21.80 -3.33 -2.01
CA ARG A 11 -22.41 -3.15 -0.67
C ARG A 11 -23.88 -3.56 -0.66
N LYS A 12 -24.64 -3.12 -1.66
CA LYS A 12 -26.06 -3.47 -1.79
C LYS A 12 -26.24 -4.98 -1.96
N ALA A 13 -25.40 -5.63 -2.76
CA ALA A 13 -25.44 -7.07 -2.94
C ALA A 13 -25.16 -7.83 -1.63
N LEU A 14 -24.22 -7.37 -0.79
CA LEU A 14 -23.96 -7.98 0.52
C LEU A 14 -25.19 -7.88 1.44
N ILE A 15 -25.77 -6.68 1.52
CA ILE A 15 -26.98 -6.44 2.35
C ILE A 15 -28.15 -7.30 1.88
N VAL A 16 -28.38 -7.41 0.57
CA VAL A 16 -29.49 -8.19 0.01
C VAL A 16 -29.31 -9.69 0.20
N ASN A 17 -28.09 -10.21 0.04
CA ASN A 17 -27.87 -11.67 0.01
C ASN A 17 -27.49 -12.27 1.37
N ILE A 18 -26.86 -11.50 2.25
CA ILE A 18 -26.36 -11.99 3.55
C ILE A 18 -27.16 -11.35 4.71
N GLY A 19 -27.94 -10.31 4.43
CA GLY A 19 -28.71 -9.55 5.42
C GLY A 19 -28.02 -8.25 5.81
N GLU A 20 -28.80 -7.29 6.32
CA GLU A 20 -28.34 -5.93 6.60
C GLU A 20 -27.22 -5.88 7.64
N ALA A 21 -27.37 -6.60 8.76
CA ALA A 21 -26.37 -6.63 9.81
C ALA A 21 -25.03 -7.21 9.33
N ALA A 22 -25.04 -8.45 8.82
CA ALA A 22 -23.84 -9.12 8.34
C ALA A 22 -23.22 -8.43 7.12
N GLY A 23 -24.04 -7.94 6.18
CA GLY A 23 -23.58 -7.22 5.01
C GLY A 23 -22.89 -5.89 5.36
N THR A 24 -23.39 -5.19 6.40
CA THR A 24 -22.78 -3.96 6.91
C THR A 24 -21.48 -4.24 7.63
N GLU A 25 -21.44 -5.27 8.48
CA GLU A 25 -20.22 -5.69 9.19
C GLU A 25 -19.08 -6.05 8.22
N ILE A 26 -19.38 -6.87 7.21
CA ILE A 26 -18.40 -7.24 6.18
C ILE A 26 -17.93 -6.02 5.39
N ALA A 27 -18.84 -5.11 5.03
CA ALA A 27 -18.48 -3.90 4.30
C ALA A 27 -17.57 -2.98 5.12
N ASN A 28 -17.82 -2.86 6.42
CA ASN A 28 -17.00 -2.07 7.34
C ASN A 28 -15.60 -2.68 7.47
N LEU A 29 -15.52 -4.00 7.73
CA LEU A 29 -14.25 -4.72 7.82
C LEU A 29 -13.39 -4.55 6.56
N ILE A 30 -13.99 -4.67 5.36
CA ILE A 30 -13.27 -4.49 4.10
C ILE A 30 -12.74 -3.06 3.95
N ASN A 31 -13.48 -2.05 4.39
CA ASN A 31 -13.02 -0.66 4.35
C ASN A 31 -11.85 -0.42 5.32
N GLU A 32 -11.91 -0.98 6.52
CA GLU A 32 -10.82 -0.91 7.51
C GLU A 32 -9.55 -1.57 6.96
N MET A 33 -9.67 -2.77 6.40
CA MET A 33 -8.54 -3.47 5.76
C MET A 33 -7.97 -2.68 4.57
N ALA A 34 -8.82 -2.04 3.76
CA ALA A 34 -8.36 -1.23 2.65
C ALA A 34 -7.55 -0.01 3.12
N ALA A 35 -7.96 0.61 4.23
CA ALA A 35 -7.22 1.70 4.86
C ALA A 35 -5.87 1.22 5.42
N GLU A 36 -5.84 0.08 6.08
CA GLU A 36 -4.60 -0.52 6.61
C GLU A 36 -3.62 -0.88 5.50
N ILE A 37 -4.08 -1.47 4.39
CA ILE A 37 -3.24 -1.77 3.22
C ILE A 37 -2.65 -0.49 2.63
N GLU A 38 -3.42 0.58 2.56
CA GLU A 38 -2.93 1.86 2.04
C GLU A 38 -1.90 2.49 2.98
N GLU A 39 -2.10 2.38 4.29
CA GLU A 39 -1.13 2.82 5.28
C GLU A 39 0.18 2.01 5.18
N LEU A 40 0.08 0.69 5.04
CA LEU A 40 1.24 -0.19 4.80
C LEU A 40 1.96 0.14 3.49
N ARG A 41 1.24 0.54 2.43
CA ARG A 41 1.86 0.98 1.18
C ARG A 41 2.62 2.31 1.34
N ARG A 42 2.10 3.23 2.15
CA ARG A 42 2.76 4.51 2.46
C ARG A 42 3.99 4.31 3.34
N THR A 43 3.90 3.43 4.33
CA THR A 43 4.97 3.14 5.30
C THR A 43 5.97 2.10 4.84
N LYS A 44 5.68 1.30 3.79
CA LYS A 44 6.69 0.48 3.10
C LYS A 44 7.59 1.37 2.24
N VAL A 45 8.33 2.25 2.91
CA VAL A 45 9.49 2.93 2.37
C VAL A 45 10.47 1.84 1.93
N ASN A 46 11.01 1.97 0.72
CA ASN A 46 12.05 1.10 0.19
C ASN A 46 13.05 0.76 1.31
N VAL A 47 13.15 -0.52 1.67
CA VAL A 47 14.25 -1.00 2.51
C VAL A 47 15.51 -0.66 1.74
N THR A 48 16.22 0.40 2.13
CA THR A 48 17.56 0.68 1.62
C THR A 48 18.36 -0.55 1.99
N LYS A 49 18.74 -1.36 1.00
CA LYS A 49 19.52 -2.58 1.23
C LYS A 49 20.86 -2.13 1.82
N ILE A 50 20.97 -2.11 3.15
CA ILE A 50 22.25 -1.94 3.84
C ILE A 50 22.99 -3.24 3.55
N VAL A 51 23.97 -3.19 2.64
CA VAL A 51 24.94 -4.26 2.44
C VAL A 51 26.11 -3.93 3.35
N PRO A 52 26.32 -4.65 4.47
CA PRO A 52 27.52 -4.47 5.27
C PRO A 52 28.71 -4.92 4.41
N GLY A 53 29.65 -4.00 4.14
CA GLY A 53 30.92 -4.32 3.47
C GLY A 53 31.20 -3.65 2.12
N LYS A 54 30.42 -2.64 1.69
CA LYS A 54 30.85 -1.74 0.60
C LYS A 54 31.15 -0.36 1.15
N ASP A 55 32.38 -0.20 1.63
CA ASP A 55 32.96 1.12 1.83
C ASP A 55 32.94 1.88 0.50
N THR A 56 32.26 3.03 0.52
CA THR A 56 32.47 4.20 -0.33
C THR A 56 33.51 4.04 -1.44
N GLU A 57 33.08 3.62 -2.63
CA GLU A 57 33.82 3.91 -3.84
C GLU A 57 33.80 5.43 -3.99
N ARG A 58 34.94 6.05 -3.65
CA ARG A 58 35.20 7.49 -3.83
C ARG A 58 34.93 7.80 -5.29
N GLN A 59 34.09 8.80 -5.55
CA GLN A 59 34.03 9.43 -6.86
C GLN A 59 35.41 10.05 -7.14
N GLU A 60 36.21 9.37 -7.96
CA GLU A 60 37.37 9.99 -8.59
C GLU A 60 36.83 11.00 -9.62
N TYR A 61 37.02 12.28 -9.32
CA TYR A 61 36.86 13.33 -10.31
C TYR A 61 37.97 13.14 -11.35
N ILE A 62 37.58 12.76 -12.57
CA ILE A 62 38.50 12.70 -13.70
C ILE A 62 38.65 14.14 -14.18
N GLU A 63 39.81 14.76 -13.95
CA GLU A 63 40.16 16.03 -14.61
C GLU A 63 40.48 15.76 -16.09
N GLU A 64 39.74 16.41 -16.99
CA GLU A 64 40.03 16.38 -18.42
C GLU A 64 41.28 17.24 -18.72
N PRO A 65 42.23 16.76 -19.55
CA PRO A 65 43.41 17.55 -19.89
C PRO A 65 43.05 18.65 -20.92
N VAL A 66 43.68 19.81 -20.73
CA VAL A 66 43.53 21.06 -21.54
C VAL A 66 44.19 20.94 -22.91
#